data_AF-D7PP40-F1
#
_entry.id   AF-D7PP40-F1
#
_cell.length_a   1.000
_cell.length_b   1.000
_cell.length_c   1.000
_cell.angle_alpha   90.00
_cell.angle_beta   90.00
_cell.angle_gamma   90.00
#
_symmetry.space_group_name_H-M   'P 1'
#
loop_
_entity.id
_entity.type
_entity.pdbx_description
1 polymer ?
#
loop_
_entity_poly.entity_id
_entity_poly.type
_entity_poly.pdbx_seq_one_letter_code
_entity_poly.pdbx_strand_id
1 'polypeptide(L)'
;MLKILIPTIMLIPTTWTAPANKLWSTTLAHSLVISLISLTWLKSVMETGWSFLNPYMATDPLSMPLLTLTCWLLPLMILASQHHTSSEPINRQRMYITLLTSLQIFLILAFSATEVIMFYIMFEATLIPTLIIITRWGNQTERLNAGTYFLFYTLAGSLPLLIALLLLQNSSGTLSLLILQFIPSTQLSSFADKLWWAGCLLAFLVKMPL
;
A
#
# COMPACT_ATOMS: atom_id res chain seq x y z
N MET A 1 0.25 -14.72 -3.34
CA MET A 1 0.72 -13.33 -3.50
C MET A 1 1.84 -13.16 -4.53
N LEU A 2 2.93 -13.94 -4.46
CA LEU A 2 4.08 -13.81 -5.37
C LEU A 2 3.74 -13.84 -6.88
N LYS A 3 2.72 -14.61 -7.29
CA LYS A 3 2.26 -14.68 -8.68
C LYS A 3 1.84 -13.32 -9.27
N ILE A 4 1.39 -12.39 -8.42
CA ILE A 4 0.97 -11.03 -8.82
C ILE A 4 2.08 -10.02 -8.52
N LEU A 5 2.77 -10.20 -7.40
CA LEU A 5 3.85 -9.32 -6.97
C LEU A 5 5.08 -9.36 -7.89
N ILE A 6 5.45 -10.52 -8.44
CA ILE A 6 6.59 -10.60 -9.36
C ILE A 6 6.27 -9.84 -10.67
N PRO A 7 5.12 -10.06 -11.34
CA PRO A 7 4.72 -9.25 -12.49
C PRO A 7 4.67 -7.74 -12.21
N THR A 8 4.18 -7.31 -11.03
CA THR A 8 4.14 -5.87 -10.71
C THR A 8 5.54 -5.29 -10.54
N ILE A 9 6.47 -6.00 -9.89
CA ILE A 9 7.87 -5.58 -9.82
C ILE A 9 8.49 -5.51 -11.22
N MET A 10 8.19 -6.48 -12.09
CA MET A 10 8.67 -6.50 -13.48
C MET A 10 8.11 -5.36 -14.33
N LEU A 11 7.05 -4.67 -13.92
CA LEU A 11 6.62 -3.44 -14.61
C LEU A 11 7.71 -2.37 -14.57
N ILE A 12 8.49 -2.26 -13.48
CA ILE A 12 9.55 -1.26 -13.36
C ILE A 12 10.58 -1.41 -14.51
N PRO A 13 11.29 -2.55 -14.69
CA PRO A 13 12.24 -2.69 -15.79
C PRO A 13 11.56 -2.56 -17.17
N THR A 14 10.30 -3.00 -17.34
CA THR A 14 9.60 -2.82 -18.63
C THR A 14 9.40 -1.34 -18.96
N THR A 15 9.09 -0.48 -17.98
CA THR A 15 8.92 0.97 -18.22
C THR A 15 10.21 1.64 -18.71
N TRP A 16 11.36 1.20 -18.20
CA TRP A 16 12.67 1.77 -18.55
C TRP A 16 13.22 1.23 -19.88
N THR A 17 12.88 0.00 -20.23
CA THR A 17 13.34 -0.65 -21.47
C THR A 17 12.43 -0.41 -22.66
N ALA A 18 11.15 -0.09 -22.44
CA ALA A 18 10.19 0.16 -23.52
C ALA A 18 10.58 1.38 -24.40
N PRO A 19 10.38 1.29 -25.72
CA PRO A 19 10.62 2.42 -26.62
C PRO A 19 9.61 3.55 -26.33
N ALA A 20 10.05 4.80 -26.46
CA ALA A 20 9.26 5.98 -26.07
C ALA A 20 7.84 6.00 -26.65
N ASN A 21 7.69 5.66 -27.94
CA ASN A 21 6.40 5.68 -28.64
C ASN A 21 5.39 4.66 -28.10
N LYS A 22 5.86 3.56 -27.49
CA LYS A 22 5.02 2.47 -26.97
C LYS A 22 5.02 2.40 -25.45
N LEU A 23 5.61 3.39 -24.77
CA LEU A 23 5.75 3.38 -23.32
C LEU A 23 4.38 3.22 -22.63
N TRP A 24 3.43 4.09 -22.94
CA TRP A 24 2.10 4.08 -22.32
C TRP A 24 1.27 2.85 -22.71
N SER A 25 1.35 2.41 -23.96
CA SER A 25 0.58 1.25 -24.41
C SER A 25 1.10 -0.06 -23.82
N THR A 26 2.42 -0.22 -23.70
CA THR A 26 3.03 -1.42 -23.08
C THR A 26 2.74 -1.51 -21.59
N THR A 27 2.89 -0.41 -20.85
CA THR A 27 2.63 -0.39 -19.40
C THR A 27 1.14 -0.60 -19.10
N LEU A 28 0.26 -0.03 -19.92
CA LEU A 28 -1.18 -0.27 -19.85
C LEU A 28 -1.53 -1.74 -20.11
N ALA A 29 -1.01 -2.33 -21.19
CA ALA A 29 -1.30 -3.72 -21.53
C ALA A 29 -0.86 -4.68 -20.41
N HIS A 30 0.37 -4.53 -19.90
CA HIS A 30 0.87 -5.39 -18.83
C HIS A 30 0.11 -5.19 -17.51
N SER A 31 -0.25 -3.95 -17.17
CA SER A 31 -1.05 -3.69 -15.96
C SER A 31 -2.48 -4.22 -16.04
N LEU A 32 -3.12 -4.18 -17.20
CA LEU A 32 -4.41 -4.83 -17.43
C LEU A 32 -4.32 -6.37 -17.31
N VAL A 33 -3.23 -6.98 -17.78
CA VAL A 33 -3.02 -8.41 -17.58
C VAL A 33 -2.90 -8.75 -16.09
N ILE A 34 -2.17 -7.93 -15.32
CA ILE A 34 -2.05 -8.10 -13.87
C ILE A 34 -3.42 -7.93 -13.19
N SER A 35 -4.22 -6.95 -13.59
CA SER A 35 -5.55 -6.71 -13.01
C SER A 35 -6.54 -7.83 -13.33
N LEU A 36 -6.44 -8.46 -14.50
CA LEU A 36 -7.26 -9.64 -14.83
C LEU A 36 -6.84 -10.87 -14.02
N ILE A 37 -5.53 -11.08 -13.82
CA ILE A 37 -5.02 -12.18 -12.98
C ILE A 37 -5.44 -12.00 -11.52
N SER A 38 -5.56 -10.76 -11.03
CA SER A 38 -5.97 -10.51 -9.64
C SER A 38 -7.38 -11.02 -9.32
N LEU A 39 -8.28 -11.11 -10.29
CA LEU A 39 -9.63 -11.66 -10.09
C LEU A 39 -9.63 -13.12 -9.59
N THR A 40 -8.53 -13.86 -9.78
CA THR A 40 -8.36 -15.21 -9.21
C THR A 40 -8.47 -15.24 -7.68
N TRP A 41 -8.16 -14.13 -7.01
CA TRP A 41 -8.30 -13.95 -5.57
C TRP A 41 -9.75 -13.93 -5.09
N LEU A 42 -10.70 -13.48 -5.89
CA LEU A 42 -12.13 -13.45 -5.48
C LEU A 42 -12.74 -14.84 -5.36
N LYS A 43 -12.12 -15.88 -5.93
CA LYS A 43 -12.63 -17.26 -5.87
C LYS A 43 -12.64 -17.82 -4.45
N SER A 44 -11.77 -17.35 -3.55
CA SER A 44 -11.62 -17.91 -2.20
C SER A 44 -12.49 -17.24 -1.13
N VAL A 45 -13.41 -16.35 -1.51
CA VAL A 45 -14.19 -15.55 -0.56
C VAL A 45 -15.15 -16.39 0.30
N MET A 46 -15.52 -17.60 -0.14
CA MET A 46 -16.74 -18.23 0.36
C MET A 46 -16.57 -19.21 1.54
N GLU A 47 -15.38 -19.78 1.82
CA GLU A 47 -15.30 -20.87 2.82
C GLU A 47 -14.04 -20.92 3.71
N THR A 48 -12.96 -20.20 3.41
CA THR A 48 -11.69 -20.32 4.17
C THR A 48 -11.24 -19.00 4.78
N GLY A 49 -10.88 -19.00 6.07
CA GLY A 49 -10.41 -17.80 6.79
C GLY A 49 -9.14 -17.19 6.17
N TRP A 50 -8.04 -17.95 6.13
CA TRP A 50 -6.79 -17.52 5.50
C TRP A 50 -6.45 -18.39 4.30
N SER A 51 -6.00 -17.76 3.22
CA SER A 51 -5.63 -18.38 1.95
C SER A 51 -4.26 -17.87 1.48
N PHE A 52 -3.61 -18.60 0.56
CA PHE A 52 -2.29 -18.25 -0.01
C PHE A 52 -1.18 -17.94 1.02
N LEU A 53 -1.12 -18.72 2.09
CA LEU A 53 -0.19 -18.56 3.20
C LEU A 53 1.28 -18.74 2.80
N ASN A 54 2.09 -17.79 3.23
CA ASN A 54 3.55 -17.81 3.30
C ASN A 54 3.93 -17.12 4.64
N PRO A 55 5.15 -17.24 5.19
CA PRO A 55 5.42 -16.74 6.54
C PRO A 55 5.17 -15.23 6.68
N TYR A 56 5.34 -14.48 5.60
CA TYR A 56 5.15 -13.02 5.56
C TYR A 56 3.85 -12.55 4.91
N MET A 57 3.16 -13.43 4.16
CA MET A 57 2.04 -13.00 3.33
C MET A 57 0.88 -13.99 3.39
N ALA A 58 -0.33 -13.47 3.55
CA ALA A 58 -1.55 -14.25 3.51
C ALA A 58 -2.70 -13.37 3.00
N THR A 59 -3.82 -13.99 2.65
CA THR A 59 -5.01 -13.29 2.22
C THR A 59 -6.25 -13.84 2.90
N ASP A 60 -7.10 -12.93 3.33
CA ASP A 60 -8.38 -13.16 3.99
C ASP A 60 -9.53 -12.51 3.19
N PRO A 61 -10.80 -12.78 3.53
CA PRO A 61 -11.94 -12.21 2.80
C PRO A 61 -11.97 -10.68 2.77
N LEU A 62 -11.30 -9.99 3.71
CA LEU A 62 -11.23 -8.53 3.77
C LEU A 62 -10.13 -7.97 2.85
N SER A 63 -8.94 -8.55 2.83
CA SER A 63 -7.84 -8.10 1.97
C SER A 63 -8.10 -8.41 0.50
N MET A 64 -8.80 -9.51 0.17
CA MET A 64 -9.00 -9.92 -1.23
C MET A 64 -9.67 -8.83 -2.10
N PRO A 65 -10.81 -8.22 -1.72
CA PRO A 65 -11.40 -7.12 -2.48
C PRO A 65 -10.45 -5.92 -2.61
N LEU A 66 -9.77 -5.52 -1.53
CA LEU A 66 -8.84 -4.39 -1.53
C LEU A 66 -7.64 -4.64 -2.45
N LEU A 67 -7.10 -5.85 -2.44
CA LEU A 67 -6.01 -6.27 -3.31
C LEU A 67 -6.42 -6.31 -4.78
N THR A 68 -7.64 -6.78 -5.08
CA THR A 68 -8.14 -6.77 -6.47
C THR A 68 -8.37 -5.34 -6.96
N LEU A 69 -8.93 -4.47 -6.12
CA LEU A 69 -9.13 -3.06 -6.40
C LEU A 69 -7.79 -2.35 -6.65
N THR A 70 -6.77 -2.58 -5.82
CA THR A 70 -5.46 -1.94 -6.01
C THR A 70 -4.81 -2.32 -7.34
N CYS A 71 -4.95 -3.59 -7.77
CA CYS A 71 -4.48 -4.03 -9.08
C CYS A 71 -5.28 -3.42 -10.23
N TRP A 72 -6.58 -3.20 -10.03
CA TRP A 72 -7.44 -2.56 -11.02
C TRP A 72 -7.14 -1.06 -11.16
N LEU A 73 -6.79 -0.38 -10.07
CA LEU A 73 -6.59 1.06 -10.05
C LEU A 73 -5.39 1.50 -10.93
N LEU A 74 -4.33 0.70 -11.00
CA LEU A 74 -3.13 1.06 -11.77
C LEU A 74 -3.39 1.31 -13.27
N PRO A 75 -4.00 0.40 -14.06
CA PRO A 75 -4.30 0.69 -15.47
C PRO A 75 -5.21 1.92 -15.64
N LEU A 76 -6.14 2.16 -14.71
CA LEU A 76 -6.98 3.37 -14.73
C LEU A 76 -6.16 4.65 -14.48
N MET A 77 -5.21 4.64 -13.55
CA MET A 77 -4.32 5.79 -13.33
C MET A 77 -3.43 6.07 -14.54
N ILE A 78 -2.94 5.01 -15.21
CA ILE A 78 -2.14 5.16 -16.43
C ILE A 78 -2.97 5.83 -17.53
N LEU A 79 -4.22 5.41 -17.74
CA LEU A 79 -5.13 6.05 -18.69
C LEU A 79 -5.40 7.52 -18.36
N ALA A 80 -5.71 7.83 -17.10
CA ALA A 80 -6.07 9.18 -16.68
C ALA A 80 -4.88 10.17 -16.77
N SER A 81 -3.66 9.70 -16.50
CA SER A 81 -2.47 10.56 -16.41
C SER A 81 -1.76 10.80 -17.74
N GLN A 82 -2.02 9.98 -18.78
CA GLN A 82 -1.30 10.05 -20.05
C GLN A 82 -1.40 11.42 -20.73
N HIS A 83 -2.59 12.04 -20.73
CA HIS A 83 -2.78 13.33 -21.39
C HIS A 83 -2.03 14.46 -20.67
N HIS A 84 -2.16 14.52 -19.34
CA HIS A 84 -1.52 15.56 -18.52
C HIS A 84 0.01 15.48 -18.53
N THR A 85 0.57 14.27 -18.59
CA THR A 85 2.02 14.04 -18.56
C THR A 85 2.68 14.05 -19.94
N SER A 86 1.92 14.20 -21.01
CA SER A 86 2.42 14.16 -22.39
C SER A 86 3.46 15.24 -22.73
N SER A 87 3.39 16.40 -22.07
CA SER A 87 4.33 17.52 -22.25
C SER A 87 5.64 17.35 -21.50
N GLU A 88 5.72 16.41 -20.55
CA GLU A 88 6.93 16.16 -19.77
C GLU A 88 7.96 15.35 -20.59
N PRO A 89 9.27 15.53 -20.36
CA PRO A 89 10.30 14.72 -21.00
C PRO A 89 10.15 13.24 -20.64
N ILE A 90 10.56 12.37 -21.58
CA ILE A 90 10.36 10.92 -21.49
C ILE A 90 10.88 10.29 -20.18
N ASN A 91 12.01 10.76 -19.65
CA ASN A 91 12.54 10.25 -18.38
C ASN A 91 11.64 10.57 -17.19
N ARG A 92 10.93 11.71 -17.21
CA ARG A 92 9.96 12.05 -16.17
C ARG A 92 8.66 11.27 -16.33
N GLN A 93 8.21 11.02 -17.56
CA GLN A 93 7.09 10.11 -17.81
C GLN A 93 7.40 8.69 -17.28
N ARG A 94 8.60 8.18 -17.55
CA ARG A 94 9.10 6.90 -16.98
C ARG A 94 9.08 6.92 -15.46
N MET A 95 9.66 7.96 -14.85
CA MET A 95 9.67 8.11 -13.40
C MET A 95 8.25 8.14 -12.81
N TYR A 96 7.32 8.85 -13.44
CA TYR A 96 5.93 8.89 -13.01
C TYR A 96 5.28 7.50 -12.99
N ILE A 97 5.42 6.72 -14.05
CA ILE A 97 4.90 5.34 -14.09
C ILE A 97 5.61 4.45 -13.06
N THR A 98 6.91 4.66 -12.82
CA THR A 98 7.64 3.91 -11.79
C THR A 98 7.16 4.23 -10.38
N LEU A 99 6.70 5.47 -10.12
CA LEU A 99 6.11 5.86 -8.84
C LEU A 99 4.70 5.28 -8.66
N LEU A 100 3.89 5.25 -9.72
CA LEU A 100 2.58 4.58 -9.68
C LEU A 100 2.71 3.07 -9.42
N THR A 101 3.68 2.43 -10.07
CA THR A 101 3.94 0.99 -9.90
C THR A 101 4.54 0.68 -8.52
N SER A 102 5.44 1.51 -8.00
CA SER A 102 5.97 1.33 -6.64
C SER A 102 4.88 1.52 -5.57
N LEU A 103 3.98 2.48 -5.76
CA LEU A 103 2.79 2.65 -4.91
C LEU A 103 1.94 1.38 -4.91
N GLN A 104 1.65 0.79 -6.09
CA GLN A 104 0.90 -0.47 -6.18
C GLN A 104 1.63 -1.60 -5.43
N ILE A 105 2.95 -1.73 -5.57
CA ILE A 105 3.74 -2.77 -4.89
C ILE A 105 3.63 -2.64 -3.37
N PHE A 106 3.77 -1.42 -2.84
CA PHE A 106 3.64 -1.19 -1.40
C PHE A 106 2.22 -1.49 -0.89
N LEU A 107 1.17 -1.14 -1.64
CA LEU A 107 -0.20 -1.48 -1.26
C LEU A 107 -0.46 -2.98 -1.28
N ILE A 108 0.03 -3.70 -2.29
CA ILE A 108 -0.10 -5.17 -2.34
C ILE A 108 0.60 -5.81 -1.13
N LEU A 109 1.79 -5.33 -0.78
CA LEU A 109 2.53 -5.82 0.40
C LEU A 109 1.82 -5.46 1.71
N ALA A 110 1.28 -4.24 1.84
CA ALA A 110 0.57 -3.82 3.03
C ALA A 110 -0.69 -4.68 3.27
N PHE A 111 -1.58 -4.81 2.28
CA PHE A 111 -2.82 -5.57 2.46
C PHE A 111 -2.62 -7.09 2.57
N SER A 112 -1.43 -7.60 2.25
CA SER A 112 -1.13 -9.03 2.36
C SER A 112 -0.23 -9.40 3.52
N ALA A 113 0.26 -8.44 4.29
CA ALA A 113 1.19 -8.68 5.39
C ALA A 113 0.55 -9.49 6.52
N THR A 114 1.23 -10.56 6.96
CA THR A 114 0.83 -11.35 8.13
C THR A 114 1.30 -10.75 9.45
N GLU A 115 2.46 -10.10 9.45
CA GLU A 115 3.04 -9.42 10.61
C GLU A 115 2.61 -7.96 10.64
N VAL A 116 2.09 -7.49 11.79
CA VAL A 116 1.58 -6.11 11.91
C VAL A 116 2.69 -5.07 11.74
N ILE A 117 3.93 -5.38 12.12
CA ILE A 117 5.06 -4.46 11.86
C ILE A 117 5.39 -4.35 10.37
N MET A 118 5.25 -5.45 9.61
CA MET A 118 5.45 -5.41 8.16
C MET A 118 4.34 -4.60 7.50
N PHE A 119 3.09 -4.76 7.97
CA PHE A 119 1.99 -3.88 7.58
C PHE A 119 2.35 -2.41 7.82
N TYR A 120 2.83 -2.05 9.02
CA TYR A 120 3.22 -0.68 9.36
C TYR A 120 4.29 -0.11 8.42
N ILE A 121 5.38 -0.86 8.19
CA ILE A 121 6.47 -0.41 7.32
C ILE A 121 5.97 -0.18 5.90
N MET A 122 5.17 -1.10 5.35
CA MET A 122 4.63 -0.96 3.99
C MET A 122 3.61 0.16 3.91
N PHE A 123 2.80 0.34 4.95
CA PHE A 123 1.81 1.40 5.07
C PHE A 123 2.46 2.79 5.10
N GLU A 124 3.59 2.98 5.78
CA GLU A 124 4.35 4.23 5.74
C GLU A 124 5.16 4.37 4.43
N ALA A 125 5.66 3.27 3.86
CA ALA A 125 6.37 3.30 2.58
C ALA A 125 5.51 3.84 1.42
N THR A 126 4.19 3.65 1.47
CA THR A 126 3.26 4.26 0.50
C THR A 126 3.33 5.79 0.46
N LEU A 127 3.73 6.44 1.56
CA LEU A 127 3.82 7.89 1.66
C LEU A 127 4.87 8.48 0.71
N ILE A 128 5.94 7.73 0.44
CA ILE A 128 7.07 8.22 -0.36
C ILE A 128 6.64 8.41 -1.83
N PRO A 129 6.11 7.39 -2.55
CA PRO A 129 5.63 7.61 -3.91
C PRO A 129 4.51 8.65 -4.00
N THR A 130 3.56 8.66 -3.05
CA THR A 130 2.45 9.62 -3.08
C THR A 130 2.94 11.05 -2.92
N LEU A 131 3.86 11.30 -1.99
CA LEU A 131 4.41 12.64 -1.77
C LEU A 131 5.17 13.15 -3.00
N ILE A 132 5.97 12.29 -3.62
CA ILE A 132 6.71 12.66 -4.83
C ILE A 132 5.73 12.97 -5.96
N ILE A 133 4.65 12.18 -6.13
CA ILE A 133 3.62 12.43 -7.13
C ILE A 133 2.95 13.80 -6.92
N ILE A 134 2.49 14.08 -5.68
CA ILE A 134 1.78 15.34 -5.34
C ILE A 134 2.69 16.55 -5.55
N THR A 135 3.88 16.54 -4.97
CA THR A 135 4.78 17.70 -4.96
C THR A 135 5.39 17.99 -6.34
N ARG A 136 5.59 16.97 -7.17
CA ARG A 136 6.26 17.11 -8.47
C ARG A 136 5.31 17.27 -9.65
N TRP A 137 4.23 16.49 -9.71
CA TRP A 137 3.26 16.50 -10.82
C TRP A 137 1.92 17.16 -10.46
N GLY A 138 1.76 17.73 -9.26
CA GLY A 138 0.63 18.61 -8.96
C GLY A 138 0.71 19.91 -9.78
N ASN A 139 -0.43 20.42 -10.27
CA ASN A 139 -0.44 21.58 -11.17
C ASN A 139 -0.33 22.93 -10.42
N GLN A 140 -0.90 23.03 -9.22
CA GLN A 140 -0.98 24.28 -8.46
C GLN A 140 0.25 24.52 -7.59
N THR A 141 0.52 25.80 -7.26
CA THR A 141 1.62 26.20 -6.37
C THR A 141 1.47 25.64 -4.95
N GLU A 142 0.23 25.49 -4.48
CA GLU A 142 -0.11 24.93 -3.15
C GLU A 142 0.27 23.45 -2.99
N ARG A 143 0.71 22.76 -4.05
CA ARG A 143 1.12 21.35 -4.01
C ARG A 143 2.23 21.06 -2.99
N LEU A 144 3.11 22.02 -2.74
CA LEU A 144 4.17 21.86 -1.75
C LEU A 144 3.59 21.89 -0.34
N ASN A 145 2.67 22.81 -0.07
CA ASN A 145 1.98 22.91 1.22
C ASN A 145 1.07 21.68 1.43
N ALA A 146 0.35 21.23 0.40
CA ALA A 146 -0.44 20.01 0.49
C ALA A 146 0.44 18.78 0.79
N GLY A 147 1.62 18.70 0.16
CA GLY A 147 2.60 17.65 0.42
C GLY A 147 3.16 17.68 1.85
N THR A 148 3.46 18.86 2.40
CA THR A 148 3.93 18.99 3.78
C THR A 148 2.85 18.61 4.78
N TYR A 149 1.60 19.08 4.61
CA TYR A 149 0.48 18.67 5.46
C TYR A 149 0.26 17.16 5.42
N PHE A 150 0.22 16.58 4.22
CA PHE A 150 0.05 15.14 4.05
C PHE A 150 1.12 14.33 4.80
N LEU A 151 2.40 14.71 4.68
CA LEU A 151 3.49 14.00 5.35
C LEU A 151 3.47 14.20 6.87
N PHE A 152 3.33 15.43 7.36
CA PHE A 152 3.44 15.67 8.79
C PHE A 152 2.25 15.15 9.59
N TYR A 153 1.03 15.23 9.04
CA TYR A 153 -0.12 14.62 9.70
C TYR A 153 0.05 13.11 9.79
N THR A 154 0.39 12.45 8.68
CA THR A 154 0.53 10.99 8.64
C THR A 154 1.63 10.50 9.57
N LEU A 155 2.82 11.13 9.56
CA LEU A 155 3.93 10.76 10.45
C LEU A 155 3.60 11.02 11.93
N ALA A 156 2.97 12.15 12.25
CA ALA A 156 2.60 12.47 13.63
C ALA A 156 1.59 11.46 14.19
N GLY A 157 0.65 11.01 13.36
CA GLY A 157 -0.30 9.95 13.73
C GLY A 157 0.32 8.55 13.77
N SER A 158 1.29 8.26 12.91
CA SER A 158 1.86 6.91 12.76
C SER A 158 2.96 6.57 13.77
N LEU A 159 3.69 7.55 14.32
CA LEU A 159 4.72 7.30 15.34
C LEU A 159 4.16 6.72 16.66
N PRO A 160 3.03 7.20 17.22
CA PRO A 160 2.37 6.56 18.36
C PRO A 160 2.01 5.09 18.09
N LEU A 161 1.55 4.78 16.87
CA LEU A 161 1.25 3.41 16.47
C LEU A 161 2.52 2.54 16.51
N LEU A 162 3.67 3.02 16.02
CA LEU A 162 4.92 2.27 16.09
C LEU A 162 5.30 1.90 17.54
N ILE A 163 5.21 2.88 18.45
CA ILE A 163 5.50 2.66 19.88
C ILE A 163 4.53 1.61 20.45
N ALA A 164 3.23 1.74 20.13
CA ALA A 164 2.21 0.81 20.58
C ALA A 164 2.46 -0.63 20.09
N LEU A 165 2.90 -0.81 18.84
CA LEU A 165 3.24 -2.11 18.27
C LEU A 165 4.50 -2.73 18.90
N LEU A 166 5.53 -1.92 19.18
CA LEU A 166 6.74 -2.41 19.86
C LEU A 166 6.43 -2.85 21.31
N LEU A 167 5.57 -2.12 22.01
CA LEU A 167 5.09 -2.52 23.33
C LEU A 167 4.32 -3.85 23.27
N LEU A 168 3.44 -4.02 22.27
CA LEU A 168 2.71 -5.26 22.08
C LEU A 168 3.64 -6.43 21.71
N GLN A 169 4.66 -6.20 20.88
CA GLN A 169 5.66 -7.22 20.56
C GLN A 169 6.40 -7.70 21.81
N ASN A 170 6.76 -6.78 22.72
CA ASN A 170 7.45 -7.12 23.95
C ASN A 170 6.57 -7.90 24.94
N SER A 171 5.26 -7.63 24.99
CA SER A 171 4.35 -8.31 25.91
C SER A 171 3.84 -9.65 25.38
N SER A 172 3.51 -9.73 24.09
CA SER A 172 2.93 -10.91 23.44
C SER A 172 3.97 -11.85 22.81
N GLY A 173 5.20 -11.36 22.60
CA GLY A 173 6.29 -12.09 21.96
C GLY A 173 6.18 -12.21 20.43
N THR A 174 5.01 -11.94 19.83
CA THR A 174 4.80 -12.03 18.37
C THR A 174 3.80 -10.97 17.88
N LEU A 175 4.02 -10.46 16.66
CA LEU A 175 3.11 -9.52 15.98
C LEU A 175 2.34 -10.17 14.83
N SER A 176 2.36 -11.50 14.72
CA SER A 176 1.68 -12.20 13.64
C SER A 176 0.17 -12.15 13.87
N LEU A 177 -0.59 -11.67 12.89
CA LEU A 177 -2.06 -11.63 12.93
C LEU A 177 -2.66 -13.02 13.14
N LEU A 178 -1.99 -14.06 12.67
CA LEU A 178 -2.41 -15.46 12.79
C LEU A 178 -2.32 -15.95 14.24
N ILE A 179 -1.23 -15.67 14.96
CA ILE A 179 -1.02 -16.14 16.34
C ILE A 179 -1.75 -15.24 17.33
N LEU A 180 -1.81 -13.92 17.07
CA LEU A 180 -2.48 -12.95 17.94
C LEU A 180 -3.94 -13.28 18.21
N GLN A 181 -4.63 -13.95 17.27
CA GLN A 181 -6.02 -14.41 17.42
C GLN A 181 -6.20 -15.43 18.55
N PHE A 182 -5.14 -16.15 18.94
CA PHE A 182 -5.19 -17.17 19.98
C PHE A 182 -4.66 -16.68 21.33
N ILE A 183 -4.15 -15.45 21.40
CA ILE A 183 -3.67 -14.86 22.66
C ILE A 183 -4.89 -14.40 23.48
N PRO A 184 -4.95 -14.71 24.79
CA PRO A 184 -6.06 -14.28 25.63
C PRO A 184 -6.18 -12.75 25.64
N SER A 185 -7.42 -12.27 25.56
CA SER A 185 -7.72 -10.83 25.57
C SER A 185 -7.17 -10.17 26.83
N THR A 186 -6.36 -9.12 26.67
CA THR A 186 -5.91 -8.29 27.78
C THR A 186 -7.06 -7.41 28.27
N GLN A 187 -7.28 -7.36 29.58
CA GLN A 187 -8.24 -6.42 30.17
C GLN A 187 -7.60 -5.03 30.22
N LEU A 188 -8.15 -4.09 29.46
CA LEU A 188 -7.66 -2.70 29.37
C LEU A 188 -8.35 -1.84 30.44
N SER A 189 -7.83 -1.84 31.67
CA SER A 189 -8.43 -1.08 32.79
C SER A 189 -7.67 0.18 33.17
N SER A 190 -6.36 0.24 32.89
CA SER A 190 -5.52 1.34 33.33
C SER A 190 -5.59 2.56 32.39
N PHE A 191 -5.13 3.72 32.85
CA PHE A 191 -4.98 4.90 31.99
C PHE A 191 -3.95 4.68 30.87
N ALA A 192 -2.90 3.90 31.15
CA ALA A 192 -1.89 3.54 30.17
C ALA A 192 -2.49 2.71 29.02
N ASP A 193 -3.40 1.78 29.34
CA ASP A 193 -4.11 0.97 28.34
C ASP A 193 -4.98 1.82 27.41
N LYS A 194 -5.63 2.87 27.94
CA LYS A 194 -6.40 3.82 27.15
C LYS A 194 -5.51 4.65 26.22
N LEU A 195 -4.35 5.09 26.69
CA LEU A 195 -3.36 5.79 25.85
C LEU A 195 -2.79 4.87 24.77
N TRP A 196 -2.53 3.60 25.10
CA TRP A 196 -2.08 2.61 24.13
C TRP A 196 -3.13 2.38 23.04
N TRP A 197 -4.40 2.20 23.42
CA TRP A 197 -5.52 2.09 22.48
C TRP A 197 -5.64 3.32 21.57
N ALA A 198 -5.51 4.53 22.13
CA ALA A 198 -5.49 5.75 21.34
C ALA A 198 -4.31 5.77 20.37
N GLY A 199 -3.11 5.37 20.82
CA GLY A 199 -1.93 5.24 19.97
C GLY A 199 -2.12 4.26 18.80
N CYS A 200 -2.83 3.15 19.02
CA CYS A 200 -3.17 2.20 17.96
C CYS A 200 -4.13 2.77 16.91
N LEU A 201 -5.06 3.65 17.28
CA LEU A 201 -6.09 4.16 16.37
C LEU A 201 -5.73 5.46 15.66
N LEU A 202 -4.96 6.35 16.31
CA LEU A 202 -4.64 7.69 15.79
C LEU A 202 -4.09 7.65 14.36
N ALA A 203 -3.20 6.72 14.04
CA ALA A 203 -2.62 6.58 12.70
C ALA A 203 -3.69 6.34 11.62
N PHE A 204 -4.70 5.52 11.92
CA PHE A 204 -5.77 5.20 10.99
C PHE A 204 -6.80 6.33 10.88
N LEU A 205 -7.08 7.03 11.98
CA LEU A 205 -7.97 8.19 12.00
C LEU A 205 -7.41 9.32 11.14
N VAL A 206 -6.10 9.56 11.20
CA VAL A 206 -5.46 10.56 10.34
C VAL A 206 -5.56 10.19 8.85
N LYS A 207 -5.46 8.89 8.50
CA LYS A 207 -5.59 8.43 7.10
C LYS A 207 -7.04 8.31 6.62
N MET A 208 -8.00 8.14 7.53
CA MET A 208 -9.45 8.17 7.29
C MET A 208 -9.97 9.54 7.74
N PRO A 209 -9.66 10.63 7.01
CA PRO A 209 -9.59 12.01 7.51
C PRO A 209 -10.79 12.35 8.40
N LEU A 210 -10.56 12.25 9.71
CA LEU A 210 -11.45 12.57 10.83
C LEU A 210 -10.79 13.69 11.64
#